data_AF-A0A1B6M463-F1
#
_entry.id   AF-A0A1B6M463-F1
#
_cell.length_a   1.000
_cell.length_b   1.000
_cell.length_c   1.000
_cell.angle_alpha   90.00
_cell.angle_beta   90.00
_cell.angle_gamma   90.00
#
_symmetry.space_group_name_H-M   'P 1'
#
loop_
_entity.id
_entity.type
_entity.pdbx_description
1 polymer ?
#
loop_
_entity_poly.entity_id
_entity_poly.type
_entity_poly.pdbx_seq_one_letter_code
_entity_poly.pdbx_strand_id
1 'polypeptide(L)'
;TASGCKVGKNMSREIMHCQCNHLSSVSGFMGVPINSFDPFSDYMLFLTVVDNPVAFLFVSAIIFLYLLLMVWAILQDRRDNKRMTMEPLEDNILTDDFCYLLTVMTGPHLCAGTTANIGFVVVGEKSSSRRMD
;
A
#
# COMPACT_ATOMS: atom_id res chain seq x y z
N THR A 1 -6.21 1.22 -24.89
CA THR A 1 -5.64 1.38 -26.25
C THR A 1 -4.58 0.32 -26.48
N ALA A 2 -4.96 -0.83 -27.06
CA ALA A 2 -4.05 -1.94 -27.37
C ALA A 2 -3.54 -1.91 -28.83
N SER A 3 -4.04 -0.98 -29.63
CA SER A 3 -3.69 -0.79 -31.04
C SER A 3 -2.39 0.01 -31.17
N GLY A 4 -1.40 -0.52 -31.90
CA GLY A 4 -0.14 0.19 -32.18
C GLY A 4 1.12 -0.46 -31.63
N CYS A 5 1.01 -1.58 -30.90
CA CYS A 5 2.14 -2.43 -30.54
C CYS A 5 2.20 -3.68 -31.43
N LYS A 6 3.41 -4.10 -31.80
CA LYS A 6 3.68 -5.36 -32.52
C LYS A 6 4.91 -6.05 -31.95
N VAL A 7 4.97 -7.38 -32.08
CA VAL A 7 6.16 -8.17 -31.74
C VAL A 7 7.27 -7.81 -32.72
N GLY A 8 8.43 -7.42 -32.20
CA GLY A 8 9.57 -7.06 -33.03
C GLY A 8 10.43 -8.28 -33.39
N LYS A 9 11.21 -8.19 -34.49
CA LYS A 9 11.93 -9.33 -35.08
C LYS A 9 13.04 -9.93 -34.21
N ASN A 10 13.59 -9.18 -33.26
CA ASN A 10 14.68 -9.62 -32.38
C ASN A 10 14.19 -10.34 -31.11
N MET A 11 13.03 -11.00 -31.17
CA MET A 11 12.51 -11.79 -30.04
C MET A 11 13.34 -13.07 -29.86
N SER A 12 13.76 -13.34 -28.63
CA SER A 12 14.47 -14.57 -28.24
C SER A 12 13.93 -15.11 -26.91
N ARG A 13 14.40 -16.29 -26.46
CA ARG A 13 14.03 -16.85 -25.15
C ARG A 13 14.49 -15.98 -23.97
N GLU A 14 15.49 -15.13 -24.19
CA GLU A 14 16.07 -14.25 -23.17
C GLU A 14 15.66 -12.78 -23.35
N ILE A 15 15.09 -12.42 -24.50
CA ILE A 15 14.83 -11.04 -24.89
C ILE A 15 13.40 -10.91 -25.40
N MET A 16 12.58 -10.16 -24.65
CA MET A 16 11.28 -9.68 -25.11
C MET A 16 11.47 -8.39 -25.92
N HIS A 17 11.02 -8.38 -27.17
CA HIS A 17 11.14 -7.22 -28.05
C HIS A 17 9.78 -6.82 -28.62
N CYS A 18 9.29 -5.66 -28.18
CA CYS A 18 8.02 -5.06 -28.58
C CYS A 18 8.26 -3.70 -29.23
N GLN A 19 7.54 -3.40 -30.31
CA GLN A 19 7.59 -2.12 -31.00
C GLN A 19 6.23 -1.44 -30.94
N CYS A 20 6.17 -0.30 -30.26
CA CYS A 20 4.96 0.48 -30.08
C CYS A 20 5.15 1.89 -30.63
N ASN A 21 4.13 2.43 -31.29
CA ASN A 21 4.15 3.79 -31.85
C ASN A 21 3.41 4.84 -30.99
N HIS A 22 3.20 4.54 -29.71
CA HIS A 22 2.47 5.38 -28.77
C HIS A 22 3.15 5.38 -27.40
N LEU A 23 2.97 6.46 -26.64
CA LEU A 23 3.58 6.65 -25.32
C LEU A 23 2.66 6.09 -24.24
N SER A 24 2.72 4.78 -24.02
CA SER A 24 1.99 4.09 -22.95
C SER A 24 2.91 3.16 -22.17
N SER A 25 2.48 2.79 -20.96
CA SER A 25 3.17 1.77 -20.17
C SER A 25 3.10 0.44 -20.93
N VAL A 26 4.27 -0.09 -21.28
CA VAL A 26 4.42 -1.41 -21.89
C VAL A 26 4.95 -2.33 -20.81
N SER A 27 4.23 -3.41 -20.52
CA SER A 27 4.67 -4.47 -19.61
C SER A 27 4.76 -5.80 -20.36
N GLY A 28 5.67 -6.65 -19.90
CA GLY A 28 6.03 -7.88 -20.58
C GLY A 28 6.37 -8.98 -19.58
N PHE A 29 5.88 -10.19 -19.84
CA PHE A 29 6.18 -11.37 -19.03
C PHE A 29 6.78 -12.48 -19.90
N MET A 30 7.96 -12.97 -19.52
CA MET A 30 8.55 -14.17 -20.08
C MET A 30 8.26 -15.33 -19.11
N GLY A 31 7.41 -16.26 -19.53
CA GLY A 31 7.10 -17.43 -18.72
C GLY A 31 8.30 -18.37 -18.66
N VAL A 32 8.93 -18.47 -17.50
CA VAL A 32 9.77 -19.63 -17.16
C VAL A 32 8.84 -20.80 -16.81
N PRO A 33 9.11 -22.02 -17.30
CA PRO A 33 8.34 -23.19 -16.87
C PRO A 33 8.50 -23.31 -15.34
N ILE A 34 7.36 -23.25 -14.65
CA ILE A 34 7.29 -23.46 -13.21
C ILE A 34 7.56 -24.94 -12.99
N ASN A 35 8.54 -25.29 -12.16
CA ASN A 35 8.66 -26.67 -11.69
C ASN A 35 7.35 -27.03 -11.00
N SER A 36 6.67 -28.09 -11.48
CA SER A 36 5.49 -28.62 -10.81
C SER A 36 5.91 -29.10 -9.42
N PHE A 37 5.47 -28.39 -8.39
CA PHE A 37 5.67 -28.75 -7.00
C PHE A 37 4.38 -29.43 -6.53
N ASP A 38 4.43 -30.74 -6.30
CA ASP A 38 3.32 -31.49 -5.72
C ASP A 38 3.65 -31.77 -4.25
N PRO A 39 2.98 -31.08 -3.30
CA PRO A 39 3.29 -31.22 -1.87
C PRO A 39 3.07 -32.64 -1.33
N PHE A 40 2.29 -33.49 -2.01
CA PHE A 40 2.04 -34.87 -1.59
C PHE A 40 3.05 -35.85 -2.19
N SER A 41 3.56 -35.58 -3.40
CA SER A 41 4.54 -36.45 -4.07
C SER A 41 5.98 -36.06 -3.73
N ASP A 42 6.26 -34.78 -3.49
CA ASP A 42 7.62 -34.23 -3.30
C ASP A 42 8.04 -34.11 -1.82
N TYR A 43 7.39 -34.85 -0.91
CA TYR A 43 7.70 -34.82 0.53
C TYR A 43 9.16 -35.19 0.85
N MET A 44 9.82 -35.97 -0.02
CA MET A 44 11.25 -36.30 0.15
C MET A 44 12.17 -35.10 -0.02
N LEU A 45 11.77 -34.07 -0.78
CA LEU A 45 12.50 -32.81 -0.88
C LEU A 45 12.49 -32.05 0.47
N PHE A 46 11.44 -32.22 1.26
CA PHE A 46 11.37 -31.73 2.63
C PHE A 46 12.15 -32.60 3.62
N LEU A 47 12.44 -33.87 3.31
CA LEU A 47 13.32 -34.71 4.13
C LEU A 47 14.80 -34.36 3.90
N THR A 48 15.20 -33.99 2.69
CA THR A 48 16.56 -33.46 2.39
C THR A 48 16.84 -32.10 3.05
N VAL A 49 15.83 -31.42 3.59
CA VAL A 49 16.03 -30.26 4.47
C VAL A 49 16.84 -30.64 5.70
N VAL A 50 16.75 -31.88 6.19
CA VAL A 50 17.57 -32.35 7.31
C VAL A 50 19.06 -32.40 6.94
N ASP A 51 19.38 -32.69 5.68
CA ASP A 51 20.76 -32.72 5.19
C ASP A 51 21.35 -31.31 4.98
N ASN A 52 20.51 -30.31 4.68
CA ASN A 52 20.91 -28.91 4.60
C ASN A 52 19.94 -28.01 5.39
N PRO A 53 20.07 -27.98 6.73
CA PRO A 53 19.15 -27.27 7.60
C PRO A 53 19.23 -25.75 7.45
N VAL A 54 20.29 -25.23 6.83
CA VAL A 54 20.53 -23.79 6.69
C VAL A 54 19.41 -23.13 5.90
N ALA A 55 18.98 -23.72 4.79
CA ALA A 55 17.93 -23.16 3.95
C ALA A 55 16.58 -23.09 4.69
N PHE A 56 16.24 -24.13 5.44
CA PHE A 56 14.99 -24.16 6.20
C PHE A 56 14.99 -23.21 7.39
N LEU A 57 16.11 -23.15 8.13
CA LEU A 57 16.27 -22.17 9.20
C LEU A 57 16.12 -20.75 8.66
N PHE A 58 16.72 -20.45 7.52
CA PHE A 58 16.60 -19.14 6.88
C PHE A 58 15.16 -18.79 6.49
N VAL A 59 14.45 -19.71 5.80
CA VAL A 59 13.04 -19.50 5.43
C VAL A 59 12.16 -19.34 6.66
N SER A 60 12.35 -20.19 7.68
CA SER A 60 11.60 -20.11 8.94
C SER A 60 11.85 -18.79 9.67
N ALA A 61 13.09 -18.28 9.67
CA ALA A 61 13.44 -17.00 10.28
C ALA A 61 12.78 -15.82 9.56
N ILE A 62 12.72 -15.85 8.22
CA ILE A 62 11.99 -14.85 7.44
C ILE A 62 10.50 -14.87 7.77
N ILE A 63 9.88 -16.05 7.82
CA ILE A 63 8.47 -16.19 8.19
C ILE A 63 8.23 -15.66 9.61
N PHE A 64 9.09 -16.02 10.55
CA PHE A 64 8.98 -15.55 11.93
C PHE A 64 9.13 -14.02 12.03
N LEU A 65 10.12 -13.44 11.35
CA LEU A 65 10.31 -11.99 11.28
C LEU A 65 9.09 -11.29 10.67
N TYR A 66 8.54 -11.86 9.59
CA TYR A 66 7.33 -11.34 8.96
C TYR A 66 6.15 -11.31 9.93
N LEU A 67 5.91 -12.40 10.68
CA LEU A 67 4.85 -12.46 11.68
C LEU A 67 5.06 -11.44 12.81
N LEU A 68 6.31 -11.27 13.29
CA LEU A 68 6.63 -10.24 14.28
C LEU A 68 6.32 -8.83 13.78
N LEU A 69 6.74 -8.51 12.55
CA LEU A 69 6.46 -7.21 11.93
C LEU A 69 4.96 -7.01 11.70
N MET A 70 4.23 -8.06 11.32
CA MET A 70 2.78 -8.02 11.16
C MET A 70 2.08 -7.71 12.49
N VAL A 71 2.46 -8.37 13.59
CA VAL A 71 1.92 -8.08 14.92
C VAL A 71 2.25 -6.65 15.35
N TRP A 72 3.47 -6.19 15.11
CA TRP A 72 3.87 -4.81 15.40
C TRP A 72 3.04 -3.78 14.60
N ALA A 73 2.80 -4.03 13.32
CA ALA A 73 1.97 -3.16 12.48
C ALA A 73 0.54 -3.07 13.01
N ILE A 74 -0.09 -4.19 13.36
CA ILE A 74 -1.44 -4.21 13.95
C ILE A 74 -1.48 -3.41 15.26
N LEU A 75 -0.44 -3.50 16.08
CA LEU A 75 -0.35 -2.72 17.32
C LEU A 75 -0.18 -1.21 17.05
N GLN A 76 0.54 -0.84 16.00
CA GLN A 76 0.68 0.56 15.59
C GLN A 76 -0.61 1.11 15.01
N ASP A 77 -1.31 0.38 14.14
CA ASP A 77 -2.61 0.79 13.60
C ASP A 77 -3.63 1.04 14.72
N ARG A 78 -3.64 0.18 15.76
CA ARG A 78 -4.50 0.39 16.94
C ARG A 78 -4.11 1.62 17.75
N ARG A 79 -2.83 1.98 17.79
CA ARG A 79 -2.38 3.21 18.48
C ARG A 79 -2.71 4.44 17.66
N ASP A 80 -2.64 4.36 16.34
CA ASP A 80 -2.97 5.45 15.43
C ASP A 80 -4.46 5.79 15.50
N ASN A 81 -5.33 4.78 15.51
CA ASN A 81 -6.77 4.97 15.73
C ASN A 81 -7.10 5.67 17.07
N LYS A 82 -6.26 5.51 18.09
CA LYS A 82 -6.43 6.21 19.38
C LYS A 82 -5.91 7.64 19.36
N ARG A 83 -4.97 7.95 18.47
CA ARG A 83 -4.42 9.31 18.29
C ARG A 83 -5.31 10.18 17.43
N MET A 84 -6.16 9.57 16.60
CA MET A 84 -7.20 10.27 15.86
C MET A 84 -8.33 10.67 16.83
N THR A 85 -8.05 11.65 17.70
CA THR A 85 -9.04 12.23 18.59
C THR A 85 -9.96 13.12 17.77
N MET A 86 -11.24 12.75 17.71
CA MET A 86 -12.29 13.63 17.20
C MET A 86 -12.65 14.61 18.31
N GLU A 87 -12.06 15.80 18.27
CA GLU A 87 -12.47 16.90 19.15
C GLU A 87 -13.56 17.72 18.43
N PRO A 88 -14.72 17.95 19.08
CA PRO A 88 -15.70 18.88 18.53
C PRO A 88 -15.06 20.27 18.51
N LEU A 89 -15.20 20.97 17.39
CA LEU A 89 -14.81 22.37 17.31
C LEU A 89 -15.59 23.17 18.35
N GLU A 90 -14.93 24.11 19.02
CA GLU A 90 -15.56 24.97 20.04
C GLU A 90 -16.75 25.77 19.47
N ASP A 91 -16.71 26.04 18.16
CA ASP A 91 -17.72 26.79 17.44
C ASP A 91 -18.93 25.98 16.98
N ASN A 92 -19.02 24.68 17.32
CA ASN A 92 -20.13 23.83 16.90
C ASN A 92 -21.40 24.10 17.74
N ILE A 93 -22.38 24.81 17.19
CA ILE A 93 -23.62 25.19 17.88
C ILE A 93 -24.76 24.27 17.45
N LEU A 94 -25.55 23.76 18.41
CA LEU A 94 -26.69 22.86 18.16
C LEU A 94 -27.79 23.46 17.26
N THR A 95 -27.78 24.77 17.05
CA THR A 95 -28.74 25.50 16.21
C THR A 95 -28.23 25.74 14.78
N ASP A 96 -27.03 25.26 14.42
CA ASP A 96 -26.52 25.40 13.07
C ASP A 96 -27.27 24.46 12.11
N ASP A 97 -27.64 25.01 10.94
CA ASP A 97 -28.39 24.27 9.91
C ASP A 97 -27.56 23.16 9.24
N PHE A 98 -26.22 23.22 9.37
CA PHE A 98 -25.30 22.31 8.68
C PHE A 98 -24.13 21.91 9.58
N CYS A 99 -23.89 20.60 9.71
CA CYS A 99 -22.76 20.03 10.44
C CYS A 99 -21.71 19.50 9.45
N TYR A 100 -20.44 19.85 9.67
CA TYR A 100 -19.32 19.41 8.84
C TYR A 100 -18.34 18.57 9.65
N LEU A 101 -17.88 17.46 9.08
CA LEU A 101 -16.76 16.68 9.60
C LEU A 101 -15.51 17.02 8.77
N LEU A 102 -14.56 17.71 9.38
CA LEU A 102 -13.31 18.08 8.75
C LEU A 102 -12.21 17.10 9.17
N THR A 103 -11.40 16.64 8.22
CA THR A 103 -10.21 15.82 8.48
C THR A 103 -8.99 16.57 7.97
N VAL A 104 -8.07 16.89 8.87
CA VAL A 104 -6.85 17.64 8.54
C VAL A 104 -5.69 16.68 8.39
N MET A 105 -5.08 16.64 7.20
CA MET A 105 -3.88 15.87 6.92
C MET A 105 -2.74 16.83 6.58
N THR A 106 -1.70 16.84 7.40
CA THR A 106 -0.59 17.80 7.30
C THR A 106 0.50 17.37 6.30
N GLY A 107 0.55 16.08 5.94
CA GLY A 107 1.41 15.57 4.88
C GLY A 107 1.59 14.05 4.94
N PRO A 108 2.09 13.41 3.86
CA PRO A 108 2.24 11.96 3.79
C PRO A 108 3.54 11.45 4.44
N HIS A 109 4.43 12.34 4.88
CA HIS A 109 5.74 11.96 5.39
C HIS A 109 5.74 11.70 6.90
N LEU A 110 6.66 10.84 7.37
CA LEU A 110 6.89 10.67 8.80
C LEU A 110 7.24 12.02 9.44
N CYS A 111 6.65 12.29 10.60
CA CYS A 111 6.84 13.53 11.35
C CYS A 111 6.37 14.80 10.61
N ALA A 112 5.45 14.69 9.64
CA ALA A 112 4.82 15.83 9.00
C ALA A 112 3.75 16.53 9.87
N GLY A 113 3.76 16.33 11.20
CA GLY A 113 2.81 16.98 12.11
C GLY A 113 3.03 18.50 12.16
N THR A 114 1.98 19.25 12.53
CA THR A 114 2.06 20.71 12.71
C THR A 114 1.74 21.08 14.15
N THR A 115 2.40 22.12 14.66
CA THR A 115 2.08 22.76 15.95
C THR A 115 1.36 24.10 15.77
N ALA A 116 1.04 24.47 14.53
CA ALA A 116 0.32 25.70 14.24
C ALA A 116 -1.12 25.62 14.73
N ASN A 117 -1.68 26.75 15.15
CA ASN A 117 -3.13 26.86 15.29
C ASN A 117 -3.74 26.96 13.88
N ILE A 118 -4.63 26.02 13.55
CA ILE A 118 -5.22 25.88 12.21
C ILE A 118 -6.68 26.29 12.30
N GLY A 119 -7.12 27.18 11.42
CA GLY A 119 -8.53 27.53 11.29
C GLY A 119 -9.05 27.42 9.86
N PHE A 120 -10.34 27.14 9.72
CA PHE A 120 -11.00 26.89 8.43
C PHE A 120 -12.18 27.82 8.20
N VAL A 121 -12.48 28.09 6.92
CA VAL A 121 -13.69 28.79 6.49
C VAL A 121 -14.23 28.03 5.27
N VAL A 122 -15.47 27.56 5.35
CA VAL A 122 -16.15 26.89 4.24
C VAL A 122 -16.90 27.94 3.44
N VAL A 123 -16.65 28.04 2.13
CA VAL A 123 -17.32 28.99 1.25
C VAL A 123 -18.15 28.21 0.22
N GLY A 124 -19.46 28.43 0.22
CA GLY A 124 -20.39 27.90 -0.76
C GLY A 124 -20.98 28.99 -1.65
N GLU A 125 -21.82 28.58 -2.61
CA GLU A 125 -22.47 29.50 -3.55
C GLU A 125 -23.41 30.50 -2.87
N LYS A 126 -24.12 30.07 -1.82
CA LYS A 126 -25.14 30.87 -1.13
C LYS A 126 -24.61 31.59 0.10
N SER A 127 -23.59 31.05 0.76
CA SER A 127 -23.08 31.56 2.04
C SER A 127 -21.70 31.00 2.35
N SER A 128 -21.03 31.63 3.33
CA SER A 128 -19.78 31.15 3.94
C SER A 128 -19.99 30.84 5.42
N SER A 129 -19.27 29.87 5.96
CA SER A 129 -19.24 29.58 7.39
C SER A 129 -18.50 30.69 8.16
N ARG A 130 -18.71 30.73 9.48
CA ARG A 130 -17.82 31.45 10.40
C ARG A 130 -16.43 30.83 10.33
N ARG A 131 -15.41 31.62 10.70
CA ARG A 131 -14.07 31.09 10.99
C ARG A 131 -14.20 30.09 12.14
N MET A 132 -13.66 28.91 11.91
CA MET A 132 -13.54 27.81 12.86
C MET A 132 -12.11 27.81 13.36
N ASP A 133 -11.87 28.03 14.65
CA ASP A 133 -10.55 28.03 15.29
C ASP A 133 -10.46 27.10 16.52
#